data_AF-A0A933I5Q6-F1
#
_entry.id   AF-A0A933I5Q6-F1
#
_cell.length_a   1.000
_cell.length_b   1.000
_cell.length_c   1.000
_cell.angle_alpha   90.00
_cell.angle_beta   90.00
_cell.angle_gamma   90.00
#
_symmetry.space_group_name_H-M   'P 1'
#
loop_
_entity.id
_entity.type
_entity.pdbx_description
1 polymer ?
#
loop_
_entity_poly.entity_id
_entity_poly.type
_entity_poly.pdbx_seq_one_letter_code
_entity_poly.pdbx_strand_id
1 'polypeptide(L)'
;NGSAMLFTASKITHLAMLPQGRIESARRVCMMTESMMNEGFGSCGNHYECQAACPKGIKVQFIAKLNREFLKAVFKTYTPF
;
A
#
# COMPACT_ATOMS: atom_id res chain seq x y z
N ASN A 1 -4.46 -6.58 12.06
CA ASN A 1 -4.17 -5.24 12.61
C ASN A 1 -4.27 -4.23 11.47
N GLY A 2 -5.39 -3.50 11.34
CA GLY A 2 -5.69 -2.67 10.14
C GLY A 2 -4.86 -1.39 10.00
N SER A 3 -4.12 -1.00 11.04
CA SER A 3 -3.28 0.21 11.06
C SER A 3 -2.05 0.11 10.16
N ALA A 4 -1.44 -1.08 10.06
CA ALA A 4 -0.26 -1.32 9.24
C ALA A 4 -0.56 -1.20 7.73
N MET A 5 -1.69 -1.73 7.27
CA MET A 5 -2.10 -1.56 5.86
C MET A 5 -2.34 -0.10 5.50
N LEU A 6 -2.97 0.67 6.40
CA LEU A 6 -3.16 2.11 6.23
C LEU A 6 -1.82 2.85 6.13
N PHE A 7 -0.86 2.51 7.00
CA PHE A 7 0.48 3.07 6.99
C PHE A 7 1.23 2.73 5.69
N THR A 8 1.32 1.46 5.32
CA THR A 8 1.99 0.99 4.11
C THR A 8 1.39 1.63 2.86
N ALA A 9 0.06 1.71 2.77
CA ALA A 9 -0.65 2.37 1.69
C ALA A 9 -0.33 3.88 1.58
N SER A 10 -0.24 4.57 2.72
CA SER A 10 0.15 5.98 2.75
C SER A 10 1.59 6.17 2.27
N LYS A 11 2.52 5.28 2.65
CA LYS A 11 3.93 5.35 2.26
C LYS A 11 4.11 5.06 0.78
N ILE A 12 3.46 4.04 0.24
CA ILE A 12 3.49 3.77 -1.22
C ILE A 12 2.96 4.97 -1.98
N THR A 13 1.83 5.54 -1.54
CA THR A 13 1.24 6.69 -2.22
C THR A 13 2.14 7.92 -2.16
N HIS A 14 2.75 8.19 -1.00
CA HIS A 14 3.72 9.28 -0.84
C HIS A 14 4.90 9.11 -1.81
N LEU A 15 5.51 7.93 -1.83
CA LEU A 15 6.69 7.68 -2.66
C LEU A 15 6.36 7.65 -4.16
N ALA A 16 5.14 7.27 -4.52
CA ALA A 16 4.65 7.33 -5.90
C ALA A 16 4.52 8.77 -6.43
N MET A 17 4.49 9.79 -5.56
CA MET A 17 4.46 11.20 -5.97
C MET A 17 5.86 11.76 -6.30
N LEU A 18 6.92 11.02 -6.01
CA LEU A 18 8.29 11.42 -6.35
C LEU A 18 8.59 11.12 -7.83
N PRO A 19 9.57 11.81 -8.45
CA PRO A 19 10.00 11.54 -9.83
C PRO A 19 10.36 10.06 -10.08
N GLN A 20 11.04 9.43 -9.12
CA GLN A 20 11.43 8.01 -9.13
C GLN A 20 10.22 7.07 -9.05
N GLY A 21 9.11 7.57 -8.47
CA GLY A 21 7.90 6.80 -8.22
C GLY A 21 7.23 6.25 -9.48
N ARG A 22 7.42 6.87 -10.66
CA ARG A 22 6.79 6.39 -11.92
C ARG A 22 7.33 5.05 -12.39
N ILE A 23 8.64 4.84 -12.27
CA ILE A 23 9.32 3.62 -12.75
C ILE A 23 9.26 2.55 -11.66
N GLU A 24 9.47 2.96 -10.40
CA GLU A 24 9.58 2.03 -9.28
C GLU A 24 8.22 1.63 -8.68
N SER A 25 7.11 2.28 -9.03
CA SER A 25 5.79 2.06 -8.38
C SER A 25 5.38 0.60 -8.36
N ALA A 26 5.48 -0.10 -9.49
CA ALA A 26 5.06 -1.50 -9.62
C ALA A 26 5.90 -2.43 -8.73
N ARG A 27 7.24 -2.32 -8.79
CA ARG A 27 8.14 -3.08 -7.93
C ARG A 27 7.89 -2.76 -6.45
N ARG A 28 7.77 -1.48 -6.13
CA ARG A 28 7.60 -0.99 -4.76
C ARG A 28 6.30 -1.48 -4.13
N VAL A 29 5.18 -1.41 -4.85
CA VAL A 29 3.89 -1.85 -4.32
C VAL A 29 3.92 -3.36 -4.05
N CYS A 30 4.53 -4.17 -4.92
CA CYS A 30 4.71 -5.60 -4.69
C CYS A 30 5.58 -5.86 -3.45
N MET A 31 6.82 -5.33 -3.42
CA MET A 31 7.77 -5.57 -2.32
C MET A 31 7.25 -5.10 -0.96
N MET A 32 6.61 -3.92 -0.90
CA MET A 32 6.08 -3.40 0.37
C MET A 32 4.83 -4.15 0.82
N THR A 33 4.00 -4.65 -0.11
CA THR A 33 2.83 -5.48 0.23
C THR A 33 3.28 -6.85 0.73
N GLU A 34 4.25 -7.47 0.06
CA GLU A 34 4.84 -8.75 0.47
C GLU A 34 5.47 -8.65 1.86
N SER A 35 6.29 -7.62 2.12
CA SER A 35 6.85 -7.38 3.44
C SER A 35 5.75 -7.22 4.50
N MET A 36 4.71 -6.43 4.24
CA MET A 36 3.58 -6.28 5.16
C MET A 36 2.86 -7.60 5.44
N MET A 37 2.74 -8.48 4.45
CA MET A 37 2.13 -9.81 4.61
C MET A 37 3.04 -10.74 5.42
N ASN A 38 4.35 -10.74 5.17
CA ASN A 38 5.33 -11.56 5.89
C ASN A 38 5.39 -11.21 7.39
N GLU A 39 5.19 -9.95 7.74
CA GLU A 39 5.08 -9.49 9.14
C GLU A 39 3.72 -9.83 9.79
N GLY A 40 2.81 -10.49 9.07
CA GLY A 40 1.53 -10.97 9.61
C GLY A 40 0.48 -9.89 9.86
N PHE A 41 0.61 -8.69 9.28
CA PHE A 41 -0.31 -7.58 9.55
C PHE A 41 -1.73 -7.79 8.98
N GLY A 42 -1.86 -8.62 7.94
CA GLY A 42 -3.13 -8.98 7.31
C GLY A 42 -3.71 -7.91 6.37
N SER A 43 -4.93 -8.14 5.91
CA SER A 43 -5.67 -7.25 4.99
C SER A 43 -6.73 -6.40 5.71
N CYS A 44 -7.26 -5.40 5.01
CA CYS A 44 -8.29 -4.50 5.52
C CYS A 44 -9.66 -5.21 5.59
N GLY A 45 -10.27 -5.21 6.78
CA GLY A 45 -11.65 -5.71 7.00
C GLY A 45 -12.76 -4.65 6.85
N ASN A 46 -12.43 -3.42 6.44
CA ASN A 46 -13.38 -2.31 6.24
C ASN A 46 -14.14 -1.84 7.50
N HIS A 47 -13.56 -2.00 8.69
CA HIS A 47 -14.12 -1.45 9.94
C HIS A 47 -13.81 0.04 10.15
N TYR A 48 -12.90 0.62 9.35
CA TYR A 48 -12.51 2.04 9.39
C TYR A 48 -11.92 2.55 10.72
N GLU A 49 -11.65 1.68 11.69
CA GLU A 49 -11.03 2.05 12.97
C GLU A 49 -9.63 2.65 12.80
N CYS A 50 -8.85 2.15 11.84
CA CYS A 50 -7.48 2.59 11.62
C CYS A 50 -7.36 4.06 11.18
N GLN A 51 -8.33 4.59 10.42
CA GLN A 51 -8.32 6.01 10.05
C GLN A 51 -8.81 6.90 11.20
N ALA A 52 -9.76 6.41 12.01
CA ALA A 52 -10.30 7.16 13.14
C ALA A 52 -9.24 7.33 14.26
N ALA A 53 -8.45 6.29 14.49
CA ALA A 53 -7.37 6.31 15.48
C ALA A 53 -6.07 6.99 14.98
N CYS A 54 -5.97 7.33 13.69
CA CYS A 54 -4.71 7.81 13.12
C CYS A 54 -4.39 9.25 13.56
N PRO A 55 -3.30 9.50 14.32
CA PRO A 55 -2.96 10.84 14.78
C PRO A 55 -2.52 11.79 13.65
N LYS A 56 -2.22 11.24 12.46
CA LYS A 56 -1.82 11.99 11.27
C LYS A 56 -2.96 12.15 10.25
N GLY A 57 -4.17 11.72 10.59
CA GLY A 57 -5.36 11.90 9.73
C GLY A 57 -5.27 11.16 8.39
N ILE A 58 -4.55 10.03 8.34
CA ILE A 58 -4.44 9.23 7.12
C ILE A 58 -5.79 8.56 6.84
N LYS A 59 -6.29 8.74 5.62
CA LYS A 59 -7.61 8.23 5.19
C LYS A 59 -7.50 6.86 4.51
N VAL A 60 -8.54 6.03 4.66
CA VAL A 60 -8.63 4.71 3.99
C VAL A 60 -8.58 4.77 2.45
N GLN A 61 -8.79 5.94 1.85
CA GLN A 61 -8.61 6.16 0.41
C GLN A 61 -7.22 5.74 -0.09
N PHE A 62 -6.20 5.81 0.77
CA PHE A 62 -4.85 5.34 0.41
C PHE A 62 -4.81 3.82 0.25
N ILE A 63 -5.57 3.06 1.06
CA ILE A 63 -5.70 1.60 0.94
C ILE A 63 -6.35 1.26 -0.41
N ALA A 64 -7.40 1.98 -0.80
CA ALA A 64 -8.03 1.79 -2.11
C ALA A 64 -7.04 2.05 -3.25
N LYS A 65 -6.19 3.08 -3.12
CA LYS A 65 -5.11 3.36 -4.09
C LYS A 65 -4.06 2.25 -4.12
N LEU A 66 -3.62 1.75 -2.95
CA LEU A 66 -2.71 0.62 -2.86
C LEU A 66 -3.27 -0.61 -3.60
N ASN A 67 -4.52 -0.99 -3.34
CA ASN A 67 -5.14 -2.15 -3.99
C ASN A 67 -5.17 -1.98 -5.52
N ARG A 68 -5.48 -0.77 -6.01
CA ARG A 68 -5.49 -0.46 -7.44
C ARG A 68 -4.10 -0.54 -8.06
N GLU A 69 -3.08 0.01 -7.39
CA GLU A 69 -1.70 -0.04 -7.89
C GLU A 69 -1.13 -1.46 -7.82
N PHE A 70 -1.48 -2.23 -6.79
CA PHE A 70 -1.11 -3.64 -6.69
C PHE A 70 -1.72 -4.46 -7.83
N LEU A 71 -3.02 -4.32 -8.11
CA LEU A 71 -3.66 -4.96 -9.26
C LEU A 71 -2.98 -4.59 -10.57
N LYS A 72 -2.72 -3.29 -10.80
CA LYS A 72 -1.97 -2.84 -11.99
C LYS A 72 -0.59 -3.49 -12.08
N ALA A 73 0.14 -3.61 -10.97
CA ALA A 73 1.47 -4.20 -10.95
C ALA A 73 1.42 -5.70 -11.28
N VAL A 74 0.43 -6.43 -10.77
CA VAL A 74 0.21 -7.85 -11.08
C VAL A 74 -0.08 -8.05 -12.58
N PHE A 75 -0.91 -7.20 -13.19
CA PHE A 75 -1.22 -7.30 -14.62
C PHE A 75 -0.11 -6.78 -15.54
N LYS A 76 0.72 -5.85 -15.04
CA LYS A 76 1.87 -5.29 -15.77
C LYS A 76 3.09 -6.19 -15.56
N THR A 77 2.98 -7.45 -15.95
CA THR A 77 4.02 -8.50 -15.98
C THR A 77 5.26 -8.17 -15.12
N TYR A 78 5.11 -8.19 -13.80
CA TYR A 78 6.28 -8.11 -12.92
C TYR A 78 7.00 -9.46 -13.00
N THR A 79 7.98 -9.56 -13.89
CA THR A 79 9.01 -10.60 -13.80
C THR A 79 9.91 -10.23 -12.62
N PRO A 80 9.93 -11.04 -11.53
CA PRO A 80 10.96 -10.90 -10.53
C PRO A 80 12.28 -11.29 -11.22
N PHE A 81 13.11 -10.30 -11.54
CA PHE A 81 14.53 -10.53 -11.76
C PHE A 81 15.21 -10.63 -10.40
#